data_AF-A0A7V4B1V8-F1
#
_entry.id   AF-A0A7V4B1V8-F1
#
_cell.length_a   1.000
_cell.length_b   1.000
_cell.length_c   1.000
_cell.angle_alpha   90.00
_cell.angle_beta   90.00
_cell.angle_gamma   90.00
#
_symmetry.space_group_name_H-M   'P 1'
#
loop_
_entity.id
_entity.type
_entity.pdbx_description
1 polymer ?
#
loop_
_entity_poly.entity_id
_entity_poly.type
_entity_poly.pdbx_seq_one_letter_code
_entity_poly.pdbx_strand_id
1 'polypeptide(L)'
;MIFNQLDILSENEIERILDTSYRILEEVGLRFEWEPALDTLEARGCMVDRQAMLVRMPRKLVEEAVAGMTPLARPQDYPKIFWAPWIGMNLIEFETKTRRPGRLDDCRNIVNLVNNLENISVSSTGVVPQDVPIEIADVFMAELLFKYSEKIFTTWTYTIETGRDLVEMALAVTGGEEEFRNSKVLNYLAEPVTPLKMPRHMLEIMTLYAQYDQPINMGSMVQVGTTGPATLAGSVALQMAENMAGLAYLYCLGSKSPVALGGPMQTSDMRTGRCLYAAPELSLIHLALVACAHHLGYMSGCTSGLCDANTMDFQCGWERGLSGVLLWAAGSESIGMRGEIGGGEGLGR
;
A
#
# COMPACT_ATOMS: atom_id res chain seq x y z
N MET A 1 13.21 13.72 24.11
CA MET A 1 13.07 12.32 24.54
C MET A 1 13.66 11.49 23.40
N ILE A 2 14.82 10.87 23.60
CA ILE A 2 15.49 10.10 22.53
C ILE A 2 14.79 8.74 22.50
N PHE A 3 13.75 8.61 21.66
CA PHE A 3 13.35 7.29 21.22
C PHE A 3 14.37 6.87 20.17
N ASN A 4 15.33 6.01 20.53
CA ASN A 4 15.98 5.21 19.50
C ASN A 4 14.87 4.37 18.84
N GLN A 5 14.86 4.32 17.51
CA GLN A 5 13.91 3.50 16.78
C GLN A 5 14.03 2.05 17.24
N LEU A 6 12.90 1.35 17.33
CA LEU A 6 12.87 -0.07 17.65
C LEU A 6 13.44 -0.87 16.48
N ASP A 7 14.70 -1.25 16.59
CA ASP A 7 15.37 -2.14 15.63
C ASP A 7 15.34 -3.58 16.16
N ILE A 8 14.70 -4.48 15.42
CA ILE A 8 14.61 -5.91 15.75
C ILE A 8 15.53 -6.79 14.90
N LEU A 9 16.16 -6.22 13.87
CA LEU A 9 17.09 -6.89 12.97
C LEU A 9 18.43 -6.16 12.98
N SER A 10 19.52 -6.92 12.92
CA SER A 10 20.84 -6.38 12.59
C SER A 10 20.93 -6.02 11.11
N GLU A 11 21.86 -5.13 10.77
CA GLU A 11 22.14 -4.76 9.38
C GLU A 11 22.42 -5.98 8.48
N ASN A 12 23.19 -6.96 8.98
CA ASN A 12 23.47 -8.20 8.26
C ASN A 12 22.19 -9.03 7.98
N GLU A 13 21.25 -9.08 8.93
CA GLU A 13 19.98 -9.78 8.72
C GLU A 13 19.12 -9.08 7.66
N ILE A 14 19.09 -7.75 7.66
CA ILE A 14 18.42 -6.95 6.63
C ILE A 14 19.05 -7.21 5.26
N GLU A 15 20.37 -7.15 5.15
CA GLU A 15 21.11 -7.44 3.92
C GLU A 15 20.82 -8.85 3.40
N ARG A 16 20.71 -9.86 4.26
CA ARG A 16 20.38 -11.24 3.85
C ARG A 16 18.97 -11.36 3.29
N ILE A 17 18.00 -10.64 3.85
CA ILE A 17 16.63 -10.59 3.34
C ILE A 17 16.61 -9.92 1.97
N LEU A 18 17.29 -8.78 1.83
CA LEU A 18 17.38 -8.03 0.58
C LEU A 18 18.14 -8.81 -0.50
N ASP A 19 19.25 -9.46 -0.16
CA ASP A 19 19.99 -10.35 -1.07
C ASP A 19 19.10 -11.47 -1.60
N THR A 20 18.30 -12.09 -0.73
CA THR A 20 17.31 -13.09 -1.14
C THR A 20 16.27 -12.48 -2.09
N SER A 21 15.85 -11.24 -1.86
CA SER A 21 14.91 -10.52 -2.72
C SER A 21 15.50 -10.27 -4.12
N TYR A 22 16.77 -9.84 -4.20
CA TYR A 22 17.47 -9.68 -5.47
C TYR A 22 17.60 -11.02 -6.22
N ARG A 23 17.91 -12.10 -5.51
CA ARG A 23 17.98 -13.46 -6.11
C ARG A 23 16.63 -13.91 -6.65
N ILE A 24 15.52 -13.61 -5.97
CA ILE A 24 14.17 -13.88 -6.49
C ILE A 24 13.97 -13.15 -7.82
N LEU A 25 14.36 -11.87 -7.90
CA LEU A 25 14.22 -11.06 -9.12
C LEU A 25 15.07 -11.57 -10.30
N GLU A 26 16.29 -12.02 -10.01
CA GLU A 26 17.26 -12.44 -11.01
C GLU A 26 17.07 -13.90 -11.46
N GLU A 27 16.84 -14.83 -10.52
CA GLU A 27 16.77 -16.27 -10.78
C GLU A 27 15.33 -16.74 -11.11
N VAL A 28 14.33 -16.21 -10.40
CA VAL A 28 12.92 -16.63 -10.55
C VAL A 28 12.20 -15.72 -11.54
N GLY A 29 12.20 -14.41 -11.28
CA GLY A 29 11.49 -13.41 -12.06
C GLY A 29 10.01 -13.26 -11.70
N LEU A 30 9.33 -12.28 -12.32
CA LEU A 30 7.92 -11.99 -12.14
C LEU A 30 7.17 -11.98 -13.47
N ARG A 31 5.90 -12.35 -13.45
CA ARG A 31 5.03 -12.22 -14.62
C ARG A 31 4.53 -10.79 -14.76
N PHE A 32 4.79 -10.15 -15.90
CA PHE A 32 4.27 -8.83 -16.26
C PHE A 32 3.21 -9.01 -17.34
N GLU A 33 1.94 -8.94 -16.99
CA GLU A 33 0.83 -9.32 -17.89
C GLU A 33 0.44 -8.20 -18.88
N TRP A 34 1.41 -7.45 -19.39
CA TRP A 34 1.20 -6.35 -20.34
C TRP A 34 2.39 -6.17 -21.28
N GLU A 35 2.18 -6.37 -22.59
CA GLU A 35 3.26 -6.30 -23.61
C GLU A 35 4.06 -4.98 -23.58
N PRO A 36 3.46 -3.78 -23.46
CA PRO A 36 4.23 -2.54 -23.34
C PRO A 36 5.18 -2.49 -22.12
N ALA A 37 4.83 -3.17 -21.02
CA ALA A 37 5.75 -3.30 -19.90
C ALA A 37 6.94 -4.21 -20.24
N LEU A 38 6.69 -5.30 -20.97
CA LEU A 38 7.76 -6.18 -21.46
C LEU A 38 8.72 -5.43 -22.37
N ASP A 39 8.20 -4.64 -23.32
CA ASP A 39 9.00 -3.81 -24.21
C ASP A 39 9.91 -2.84 -23.43
N THR A 40 9.32 -2.17 -22.42
CA THR A 40 10.03 -1.21 -21.56
C THR A 40 11.16 -1.89 -20.79
N LEU A 41 10.89 -3.07 -20.21
CA LEU A 41 11.87 -3.80 -19.40
C LEU A 41 12.97 -4.43 -20.26
N GLU A 42 12.62 -5.01 -21.41
CA GLU A 42 13.58 -5.58 -22.37
C GLU A 42 14.53 -4.52 -22.90
N ALA A 43 14.02 -3.33 -23.25
CA ALA A 43 14.83 -2.21 -23.72
C ALA A 43 15.84 -1.70 -22.67
N ARG A 44 15.64 -2.00 -21.39
CA ARG A 44 16.53 -1.66 -20.29
C ARG A 44 17.46 -2.80 -19.87
N GLY A 45 17.42 -3.94 -20.56
CA GLY A 45 18.31 -5.06 -20.33
C GLY A 45 17.78 -6.14 -19.38
N CYS A 46 16.49 -6.11 -19.05
CA CYS A 46 15.85 -7.25 -18.39
C CYS A 46 15.72 -8.44 -19.34
N MET A 47 15.80 -9.65 -18.81
CA MET A 47 15.56 -10.87 -19.59
C MET A 47 14.07 -11.14 -19.65
N VAL A 48 13.51 -11.21 -20.86
CA VAL A 48 12.06 -11.37 -21.08
C VAL A 48 11.77 -12.67 -21.83
N ASP A 49 10.91 -13.50 -21.24
CA ASP A 49 10.21 -14.58 -21.94
C ASP A 49 8.77 -14.10 -22.22
N ARG A 50 8.54 -13.66 -23.46
CA ARG A 50 7.24 -13.14 -23.90
C ARG A 50 6.14 -14.20 -23.93
N GLN A 51 6.49 -15.46 -24.17
CA GLN A 51 5.48 -16.53 -24.19
C GLN A 51 4.94 -16.80 -22.78
N ALA A 52 5.81 -16.75 -21.78
CA ALA A 52 5.44 -16.88 -20.37
C ALA A 52 5.00 -15.55 -19.71
N MET A 53 5.18 -14.43 -20.41
CA MET A 53 5.11 -13.07 -19.86
C MET A 53 6.04 -12.88 -18.64
N LEU A 54 7.16 -13.60 -18.59
CA LEU A 54 8.06 -13.65 -17.44
C LEU A 54 9.26 -12.72 -17.65
N VAL A 55 9.55 -11.90 -16.64
CA VAL A 55 10.70 -10.98 -16.63
C VAL A 55 11.62 -11.33 -15.47
N ARG A 56 12.90 -11.51 -15.77
CA ARG A 56 13.99 -11.56 -14.77
C ARG A 56 14.80 -10.27 -14.84
N MET A 57 15.00 -9.66 -13.69
CA MET A 57 15.65 -8.36 -13.57
C MET A 57 17.08 -8.55 -13.04
N PRO A 58 18.11 -8.11 -13.77
CA PRO A 58 19.49 -8.16 -13.28
C PRO A 58 19.62 -7.34 -11.99
N ARG A 59 20.32 -7.88 -10.99
CA ARG A 59 20.51 -7.20 -9.69
C ARG A 59 20.98 -5.75 -9.85
N LYS A 60 21.95 -5.53 -10.72
CA LYS A 60 22.53 -4.20 -10.98
C LYS A 60 21.48 -3.17 -11.43
N LEU A 61 20.53 -3.57 -12.29
CA LEU A 61 19.45 -2.69 -12.75
C LEU A 61 18.52 -2.31 -11.60
N VAL A 62 18.22 -3.27 -10.72
CA VAL A 62 17.36 -3.03 -9.56
C VAL A 62 18.07 -2.12 -8.55
N GLU A 63 19.36 -2.31 -8.31
CA GLU A 63 20.18 -1.42 -7.47
C GLU A 63 20.25 0.01 -8.04
N GLU A 64 20.43 0.15 -9.36
CA GLU A 64 20.36 1.44 -10.06
C GLU A 64 18.98 2.10 -9.92
N ALA A 65 17.91 1.31 -9.98
CA ALA A 65 16.55 1.79 -9.79
C ALA A 65 16.31 2.28 -8.35
N VAL A 66 16.73 1.50 -7.35
CA VAL A 66 16.64 1.87 -5.92
C VAL A 66 17.37 3.19 -5.67
N ALA A 67 18.56 3.38 -6.25
CA ALA A 67 19.33 4.61 -6.10
C ALA A 67 18.79 5.79 -6.94
N GLY A 68 18.15 5.50 -8.07
CA GLY A 68 17.74 6.51 -9.06
C GLY A 68 16.30 7.02 -8.92
N MET A 69 15.41 6.24 -8.31
CA MET A 69 14.03 6.66 -8.05
C MET A 69 13.96 7.66 -6.89
N THR A 70 12.92 8.50 -6.89
CA THR A 70 12.71 9.50 -5.84
C THR A 70 11.91 8.87 -4.69
N PRO A 71 12.44 8.79 -3.46
CA PRO A 71 11.64 8.35 -2.32
C PRO A 71 10.52 9.35 -2.02
N LEU A 72 9.33 8.85 -1.66
CA LEU A 72 8.26 9.67 -1.12
C LEU A 72 8.73 10.32 0.18
N ALA A 73 8.48 11.63 0.30
CA ALA A 73 8.93 12.41 1.43
C ALA A 73 8.30 11.89 2.73
N ARG A 74 9.15 11.63 3.73
CA ARG A 74 8.71 11.29 5.08
C ARG A 74 8.04 12.51 5.73
N PRO A 75 7.01 12.33 6.57
CA PRO A 75 6.45 13.43 7.35
C PRO A 75 7.54 14.16 8.15
N GLN A 76 7.57 15.49 8.08
CA GLN A 76 8.57 16.28 8.83
C GLN A 76 8.27 16.34 10.34
N ASP A 77 7.00 16.23 10.72
CA ASP A 77 6.55 16.27 12.11
C ASP A 77 6.47 14.86 12.70
N TYR A 78 7.59 14.23 13.05
CA TYR A 78 7.54 13.04 13.91
C TYR A 78 7.09 13.47 15.32
N PRO A 79 6.03 12.90 15.94
CA PRO A 79 5.44 11.57 15.73
C PRO A 79 4.13 11.50 14.93
N LYS A 80 3.76 12.51 14.12
CA LYS A 80 2.57 12.45 13.25
C LYS A 80 2.83 11.48 12.09
N ILE A 81 2.66 10.20 12.36
CA ILE A 81 2.55 9.15 11.34
C ILE A 81 1.40 9.51 10.38
N PHE A 82 1.41 9.03 9.14
CA PHE A 82 0.23 9.01 8.27
C PHE A 82 -0.80 8.00 8.78
N TRP A 83 -2.00 8.49 9.08
CA TRP A 83 -3.15 7.64 9.41
C TRP A 83 -4.21 7.91 8.35
N ALA A 84 -4.70 6.86 7.71
CA ALA A 84 -5.88 6.90 6.86
C ALA A 84 -6.93 5.95 7.44
N PRO A 85 -8.23 6.30 7.39
CA PRO A 85 -9.29 5.32 7.66
C PRO A 85 -9.18 4.14 6.69
N TRP A 86 -9.44 2.93 7.20
CA TRP A 86 -9.56 1.74 6.34
C TRP A 86 -10.73 1.90 5.40
N ILE A 87 -10.63 1.39 4.17
CA ILE A 87 -11.78 1.35 3.25
C ILE A 87 -12.38 -0.05 3.31
N GLY A 88 -13.45 -0.19 4.09
CA GLY A 88 -14.21 -1.44 4.20
C GLY A 88 -15.44 -1.46 3.29
N MET A 89 -16.05 -2.63 3.11
CA MET A 89 -17.32 -2.72 2.37
C MET A 89 -18.53 -2.35 3.24
N ASN A 90 -18.43 -2.53 4.56
CA ASN A 90 -19.56 -2.44 5.47
C ASN A 90 -19.27 -1.51 6.64
N LEU A 91 -20.32 -0.99 7.24
CA LEU A 91 -20.27 -0.37 8.56
C LEU A 91 -20.74 -1.36 9.62
N ILE A 92 -20.06 -1.34 10.75
CA ILE A 92 -20.44 -2.08 11.96
C ILE A 92 -20.87 -1.06 13.00
N GLU A 93 -22.15 -1.08 13.37
CA GLU A 93 -22.72 -0.19 14.36
C GLU A 93 -22.37 -0.68 15.77
N PHE A 94 -21.71 0.16 16.58
CA PHE A 94 -21.21 -0.25 17.89
C PHE A 94 -22.31 -0.75 18.84
N GLU A 95 -23.38 0.05 19.00
CA GLU A 95 -24.40 -0.22 20.01
C GLU A 95 -25.23 -1.45 19.67
N THR A 96 -25.62 -1.57 18.40
CA THR A 96 -26.50 -2.65 17.94
C THR A 96 -25.74 -3.88 17.49
N LYS A 97 -24.42 -3.77 17.26
CA LYS A 97 -23.56 -4.81 16.67
C LYS A 97 -24.08 -5.31 15.33
N THR A 98 -24.81 -4.45 14.61
CA THR A 98 -25.34 -4.79 13.29
C THR A 98 -24.36 -4.36 12.20
N ARG A 99 -24.32 -5.16 11.14
CA ARG A 99 -23.53 -4.89 9.95
C ARG A 99 -24.46 -4.44 8.84
N ARG A 100 -24.08 -3.36 8.13
CA ARG A 100 -24.79 -2.92 6.93
C ARG A 100 -23.82 -2.46 5.84
N PRO A 101 -24.22 -2.51 4.55
CA PRO A 101 -23.47 -1.89 3.46
C PRO A 101 -23.17 -0.41 3.72
N GLY A 102 -21.96 0.01 3.34
CA GLY A 102 -21.57 1.41 3.27
C GLY A 102 -22.33 2.15 2.15
N ARG A 103 -22.60 3.42 2.37
CA ARG A 103 -23.27 4.31 1.41
C ARG A 103 -22.45 5.55 1.12
N LEU A 104 -22.79 6.27 0.06
CA LEU A 104 -22.09 7.51 -0.31
C LEU A 104 -22.19 8.58 0.80
N ASP A 105 -23.33 8.65 1.49
CA ASP A 105 -23.50 9.56 2.63
C ASP A 105 -22.59 9.19 3.81
N ASP A 106 -22.35 7.90 4.04
CA ASP A 106 -21.38 7.45 5.05
C ASP A 106 -19.96 7.90 4.70
N CYS A 107 -19.58 7.77 3.43
CA CYS A 107 -18.28 8.24 2.93
C CYS A 107 -18.08 9.73 3.25
N ARG A 108 -19.09 10.55 2.94
CA ARG A 108 -19.06 12.00 3.23
C ARG A 108 -18.95 12.28 4.73
N ASN A 109 -19.72 11.56 5.54
CA ASN A 109 -19.69 11.70 7.00
C ASN A 109 -18.30 11.34 7.57
N ILE A 110 -17.66 10.30 7.05
CA ILE A 110 -16.31 9.88 7.45
C ILE A 110 -15.28 10.94 7.04
N VAL A 111 -15.32 11.47 5.82
CA VAL A 111 -14.42 12.55 5.38
C VAL A 111 -14.54 13.76 6.31
N ASN A 112 -15.77 14.17 6.64
CA ASN A 112 -16.02 15.29 7.56
C ASN A 112 -15.53 14.98 8.99
N LEU A 113 -15.73 13.76 9.49
CA LEU A 113 -15.18 13.33 10.78
C LEU A 113 -13.66 13.45 10.78
N VAL A 114 -12.99 12.93 9.76
CA VAL A 114 -11.53 12.91 9.66
C VAL A 114 -10.95 14.32 9.59
N ASN A 115 -11.60 15.27 8.93
CA ASN A 115 -11.17 16.67 8.93
C ASN A 115 -10.99 17.21 10.37
N ASN A 116 -11.86 16.77 11.30
CA ASN A 116 -11.87 17.21 12.70
C ASN A 116 -10.96 16.38 13.64
N LEU A 117 -10.28 15.33 13.15
CA LEU A 117 -9.41 14.48 13.97
C LEU A 117 -7.95 14.94 13.92
N GLU A 118 -7.45 15.59 14.97
CA GLU A 118 -6.09 16.17 15.02
C GLU A 118 -4.96 15.16 14.77
N ASN A 119 -5.15 13.90 15.19
CA ASN A 119 -4.14 12.84 15.09
C ASN A 119 -4.25 11.99 13.81
N ILE A 120 -5.21 12.30 12.92
CA ILE A 120 -5.34 11.62 11.63
C ILE A 120 -4.95 12.58 10.51
N SER A 121 -3.82 12.31 9.86
CA SER A 121 -3.22 13.21 8.88
C SER A 121 -3.71 13.00 7.44
N VAL A 122 -4.24 11.80 7.12
CA VAL A 122 -4.70 11.44 5.77
C VAL A 122 -6.19 11.11 5.80
N SER A 123 -6.94 11.69 4.88
CA SER A 123 -8.36 11.39 4.70
C SER A 123 -8.56 10.23 3.72
N SER A 124 -9.65 9.50 3.90
CA SER A 124 -10.17 8.52 2.96
C SER A 124 -11.68 8.45 3.14
N THR A 125 -12.38 7.80 2.21
CA THR A 125 -13.84 7.62 2.30
C THR A 125 -14.27 6.61 3.37
N GLY A 126 -13.34 5.80 3.88
CA GLY A 126 -13.56 4.80 4.92
C GLY A 126 -14.44 3.60 4.55
N VAL A 127 -15.35 3.75 3.58
CA VAL A 127 -16.12 2.63 3.03
C VAL A 127 -16.28 2.76 1.53
N VAL A 128 -16.45 1.63 0.84
CA VAL A 128 -16.89 1.62 -0.55
C VAL A 128 -18.41 1.76 -0.57
N PRO A 129 -18.96 2.81 -1.21
CA PRO A 129 -20.40 3.00 -1.31
C PRO A 129 -21.02 1.93 -2.20
N GLN A 130 -22.04 1.24 -1.69
CA GLN A 130 -22.77 0.19 -2.42
C GLN A 130 -24.12 0.67 -2.98
N ASP A 131 -24.45 1.95 -2.80
CA ASP A 131 -25.63 2.61 -3.35
C ASP A 131 -25.36 3.37 -4.66
N VAL A 132 -24.18 3.15 -5.26
CA VAL A 132 -23.75 3.63 -6.59
C VAL A 132 -23.29 2.43 -7.44
N PRO A 133 -23.21 2.56 -8.78
CA PRO A 133 -22.63 1.49 -9.62
C PRO A 133 -21.19 1.20 -9.21
N ILE A 134 -20.89 -0.07 -8.90
CA ILE A 134 -19.63 -0.47 -8.27
C ILE A 134 -18.42 -0.24 -9.18
N GLU A 135 -18.63 -0.30 -10.50
CA GLU A 135 -17.61 -0.14 -11.53
C GLU A 135 -17.02 1.28 -11.55
N ILE A 136 -17.73 2.26 -10.99
CA ILE A 136 -17.31 3.67 -10.91
C ILE A 136 -17.38 4.21 -9.48
N ALA A 137 -17.41 3.34 -8.47
CA ALA A 137 -17.50 3.77 -7.08
C ALA A 137 -16.28 4.59 -6.65
N ASP A 138 -15.10 4.30 -7.20
CA ASP A 138 -13.87 5.07 -7.00
C ASP A 138 -13.97 6.52 -7.50
N VAL A 139 -14.70 6.75 -8.60
CA VAL A 139 -14.98 8.09 -9.12
C VAL A 139 -15.82 8.91 -8.14
N PHE A 140 -16.89 8.34 -7.58
CA PHE A 140 -17.69 9.00 -6.55
C PHE A 140 -16.91 9.23 -5.26
N MET A 141 -16.06 8.27 -4.86
CA MET A 141 -15.20 8.42 -3.69
C MET A 141 -14.19 9.56 -3.88
N ALA A 142 -13.54 9.64 -5.05
CA ALA A 142 -12.62 10.71 -5.39
C ALA A 142 -13.32 12.08 -5.41
N GLU A 143 -14.51 12.16 -6.00
CA GLU A 143 -15.32 13.39 -6.03
C GLU A 143 -15.57 13.93 -4.60
N LEU A 144 -15.95 13.05 -3.66
CA LEU A 144 -16.17 13.46 -2.26
C LEU A 144 -14.89 13.97 -1.61
N LEU A 145 -13.75 13.30 -1.86
CA LEU A 145 -12.47 13.70 -1.30
C LEU A 145 -12.01 15.06 -1.86
N PHE A 146 -12.13 15.28 -3.16
CA PHE A 146 -11.81 16.57 -3.77
C PHE A 146 -12.72 17.72 -3.27
N LYS A 147 -14.00 17.44 -3.00
CA LYS A 147 -14.96 18.46 -2.55
C LYS A 147 -14.87 18.80 -1.07
N TYR A 148 -14.60 17.79 -0.23
CA TYR A 148 -14.83 17.91 1.21
C TYR A 148 -13.60 17.64 2.06
N SER A 149 -12.54 17.03 1.53
CA SER A 149 -11.35 16.79 2.33
C SER A 149 -10.55 18.08 2.56
N GLU A 150 -10.22 18.37 3.81
CA GLU A 150 -9.33 19.48 4.19
C GLU A 150 -7.89 19.02 4.44
N LYS A 151 -7.64 17.72 4.24
CA LYS A 151 -6.35 17.06 4.45
C LYS A 151 -5.90 16.42 3.14
N ILE A 152 -4.63 16.03 3.08
CA ILE A 152 -4.19 15.09 2.05
C ILE A 152 -5.07 13.84 2.13
N PHE A 153 -5.36 13.20 1.00
CA PHE A 153 -6.22 12.04 0.98
C PHE A 153 -5.66 10.91 0.14
N THR A 154 -6.21 9.73 0.33
CA THR A 154 -6.00 8.57 -0.52
C THR A 154 -7.34 8.03 -1.01
N THR A 155 -7.35 7.56 -2.25
CA THR A 155 -8.50 6.92 -2.87
C THR A 155 -7.99 5.70 -3.64
N TRP A 156 -8.92 4.81 -3.97
CA TRP A 156 -8.62 3.69 -4.85
C TRP A 156 -8.78 4.08 -6.31
N THR A 157 -8.12 3.32 -7.18
CA THR A 157 -8.30 3.39 -8.62
C THR A 157 -8.48 1.97 -9.11
N TYR A 158 -9.70 1.62 -9.50
CA TYR A 158 -10.06 0.24 -9.80
C TYR A 158 -9.68 -0.16 -11.22
N THR A 159 -9.81 0.77 -12.17
CA THR A 159 -9.59 0.51 -13.59
C THR A 159 -8.77 1.62 -14.23
N ILE A 160 -8.23 1.35 -15.42
CA ILE A 160 -7.53 2.37 -16.19
C ILE A 160 -8.51 3.45 -16.68
N GLU A 161 -9.75 3.08 -16.96
CA GLU A 161 -10.82 4.01 -17.35
C GLU A 161 -11.12 5.00 -16.23
N THR A 162 -11.45 4.51 -15.04
CA THR A 162 -11.72 5.37 -13.87
C THR A 162 -10.47 6.14 -13.44
N GLY A 163 -9.28 5.57 -13.59
CA GLY A 163 -8.02 6.28 -13.37
C GLY A 163 -7.86 7.51 -14.25
N ARG A 164 -8.27 7.45 -15.52
CA ARG A 164 -8.29 8.63 -16.41
C ARG A 164 -9.29 9.67 -15.94
N ASP A 165 -10.48 9.24 -15.52
CA ASP A 165 -11.50 10.15 -14.97
C ASP A 165 -10.99 10.88 -13.71
N LEU A 166 -10.30 10.16 -12.81
CA LEU A 166 -9.66 10.72 -11.62
C LEU A 166 -8.60 11.76 -11.99
N VAL A 167 -7.77 11.49 -13.01
CA VAL A 167 -6.78 12.45 -13.51
C VAL A 167 -7.46 13.71 -14.07
N GLU A 168 -8.52 13.57 -14.87
CA GLU A 168 -9.28 14.72 -15.37
C GLU A 168 -9.91 15.55 -14.25
N MET A 169 -10.45 14.90 -13.21
CA MET A 169 -10.92 15.60 -12.00
C MET A 169 -9.77 16.35 -11.31
N ALA A 170 -8.62 15.71 -11.15
CA ALA A 170 -7.46 16.31 -10.51
C ALA A 170 -6.94 17.52 -11.29
N LEU A 171 -6.88 17.43 -12.63
CA LEU A 171 -6.50 18.53 -13.51
C LEU A 171 -7.47 19.71 -13.38
N ALA A 172 -8.78 19.44 -13.33
CA ALA A 172 -9.79 20.47 -13.15
C ALA A 172 -9.70 21.17 -11.77
N VAL A 173 -9.40 20.41 -10.71
CA VAL A 173 -9.30 20.93 -9.33
C VAL A 173 -8.00 21.72 -9.12
N THR A 174 -6.87 21.23 -9.66
CA THR A 174 -5.54 21.84 -9.48
C THR A 174 -5.29 23.00 -10.43
N GLY A 175 -6.00 23.07 -11.56
CA GLY A 175 -5.89 24.18 -12.52
C GLY A 175 -4.96 23.91 -13.70
N GLY A 176 -4.60 22.65 -13.97
CA GLY A 176 -3.82 22.24 -15.13
C GLY A 176 -2.70 21.24 -14.81
N GLU A 177 -2.00 20.79 -15.85
CA GLU A 177 -1.01 19.71 -15.73
C GLU A 177 0.19 20.05 -14.84
N GLU A 178 0.72 21.27 -14.94
CA GLU A 178 1.88 21.68 -14.14
C GLU A 178 1.56 21.69 -12.64
N GLU A 179 0.42 22.28 -12.26
CA GLU A 179 -0.04 22.28 -10.87
C GLU A 179 -0.43 20.88 -10.39
N PHE A 180 -1.04 20.06 -11.24
CA PHE A 180 -1.32 18.67 -10.91
C PHE A 180 -0.03 17.89 -10.60
N ARG A 181 0.99 18.03 -11.45
CA ARG A 181 2.29 17.39 -11.27
C ARG A 181 2.97 17.83 -9.97
N ASN A 182 2.84 19.08 -9.57
CA ASN A 182 3.44 19.62 -8.34
C ASN A 182 2.63 19.28 -7.07
N SER A 183 1.30 19.26 -7.16
CA SER A 183 0.42 19.06 -6.01
C SER A 183 0.47 17.65 -5.42
N LYS A 184 0.78 16.63 -6.23
CA LYS A 184 0.80 15.21 -5.81
C LYS A 184 -0.53 14.77 -5.17
N VAL A 185 -1.64 15.36 -5.63
CA VAL A 185 -2.97 15.21 -5.00
C VAL A 185 -3.57 13.81 -5.16
N LEU A 186 -3.19 13.08 -6.21
CA LEU A 186 -3.55 11.68 -6.38
C LEU A 186 -2.39 10.78 -5.95
N ASN A 187 -2.70 9.64 -5.37
CA ASN A 187 -1.71 8.59 -5.09
C ASN A 187 -2.29 7.23 -5.49
N TYR A 188 -1.40 6.30 -5.82
CA TYR A 188 -1.78 4.94 -6.17
C TYR A 188 -1.04 3.94 -5.30
N LEU A 189 -1.79 3.08 -4.61
CA LEU A 189 -1.24 1.88 -3.98
C LEU A 189 -1.19 0.77 -5.03
N ALA A 190 0.01 0.51 -5.54
CA ALA A 190 0.26 -0.50 -6.54
C ALA A 190 0.49 -1.85 -5.84
N GLU A 191 -0.46 -2.76 -6.02
CA GLU A 191 -0.49 -4.06 -5.34
C GLU A 191 -0.22 -5.21 -6.34
N PRO A 192 1.01 -5.75 -6.37
CA PRO A 192 1.30 -7.00 -7.05
C PRO A 192 0.36 -8.12 -6.59
N VAL A 193 -0.01 -9.01 -7.51
CA VAL A 193 -0.78 -10.22 -7.18
C VAL A 193 0.21 -11.30 -6.77
N THR A 194 0.38 -11.49 -5.47
CA THR A 194 1.29 -12.50 -4.92
C THR A 194 0.84 -13.92 -5.25
N PRO A 195 1.75 -14.83 -5.64
CA PRO A 195 3.20 -14.60 -5.82
C PRO A 195 3.59 -14.15 -7.24
N LEU A 196 4.48 -13.16 -7.29
CA LEU A 196 5.33 -12.76 -8.41
C LEU A 196 4.58 -12.41 -9.70
N LYS A 197 3.47 -11.67 -9.59
CA LYS A 197 2.68 -11.23 -10.75
C LYS A 197 2.29 -9.76 -10.69
N MET A 198 2.57 -9.04 -11.77
CA MET A 198 2.15 -7.67 -12.04
C MET A 198 1.03 -7.70 -13.09
N PRO A 199 -0.25 -7.62 -12.69
CA PRO A 199 -1.36 -7.71 -13.62
C PRO A 199 -1.44 -6.47 -14.51
N ARG A 200 -2.08 -6.62 -15.68
CA ARG A 200 -2.21 -5.57 -16.68
C ARG A 200 -2.77 -4.25 -16.14
N HIS A 201 -3.90 -4.32 -15.43
CA HIS A 201 -4.60 -3.12 -14.95
C HIS A 201 -3.72 -2.28 -14.02
N MET A 202 -2.97 -2.94 -13.13
CA MET A 202 -2.01 -2.28 -12.23
C MET A 202 -0.90 -1.58 -13.03
N LEU A 203 -0.31 -2.27 -14.02
CA LEU A 203 0.75 -1.70 -14.86
C LEU A 203 0.25 -0.50 -15.68
N GLU A 204 -0.98 -0.56 -16.20
CA GLU A 204 -1.62 0.54 -16.92
C GLU A 204 -1.83 1.75 -16.01
N ILE A 205 -2.35 1.56 -14.79
CA ILE A 205 -2.56 2.65 -13.82
C ILE A 205 -1.23 3.24 -13.32
N MET A 206 -0.24 2.40 -13.01
CA MET A 206 1.11 2.86 -12.65
C MET A 206 1.70 3.73 -13.75
N THR A 207 1.55 3.33 -15.01
CA THR A 207 2.05 4.08 -16.15
C THR A 207 1.31 5.41 -16.32
N LEU A 208 -0.01 5.43 -16.13
CA LEU A 208 -0.80 6.66 -16.15
C LEU A 208 -0.34 7.64 -15.06
N TYR A 209 -0.21 7.19 -13.82
CA TYR A 209 0.16 8.06 -12.69
C TYR A 209 1.62 8.53 -12.80
N ALA A 210 2.50 7.69 -13.36
CA ALA A 210 3.88 8.03 -13.67
C ALA A 210 4.00 9.16 -14.70
N GLN A 211 3.09 9.27 -15.67
CA GLN A 211 3.11 10.36 -16.66
C GLN A 211 2.94 11.74 -16.00
N TYR A 212 2.25 11.81 -14.87
CA TYR A 212 1.99 13.04 -14.11
C TYR A 212 2.81 13.13 -12.81
N ASP A 213 3.83 12.27 -12.67
CA ASP A 213 4.70 12.16 -11.48
C ASP A 213 3.92 12.05 -10.15
N GLN A 214 2.72 11.45 -10.15
CA GLN A 214 1.94 11.27 -8.93
C GLN A 214 2.59 10.18 -8.04
N PRO A 215 2.48 10.26 -6.71
CA PRO A 215 3.03 9.24 -5.81
C PRO A 215 2.49 7.83 -6.09
N ILE A 216 3.41 6.86 -6.13
CA ILE A 216 3.07 5.45 -6.31
C ILE A 216 3.69 4.66 -5.16
N ASN A 217 2.85 4.09 -4.32
CA ASN A 217 3.28 3.28 -3.18
C ASN A 217 3.27 1.82 -3.63
N MET A 218 4.43 1.17 -3.57
CA MET A 218 4.52 -0.27 -3.81
C MET A 218 4.15 -1.01 -2.53
N GLY A 219 3.10 -1.82 -2.62
CA GLY A 219 2.62 -2.58 -1.49
C GLY A 219 2.03 -3.92 -1.92
N SER A 220 2.86 -4.95 -1.95
CA SER A 220 2.33 -6.31 -2.06
C SER A 220 1.52 -6.73 -0.83
N MET A 221 0.71 -7.77 -0.97
CA MET A 221 -0.13 -8.35 0.07
C MET A 221 0.25 -9.83 0.28
N VAL A 222 1.50 -10.06 0.68
CA VAL A 222 1.99 -11.44 0.88
C VAL A 222 1.32 -12.03 2.12
N GLN A 223 0.66 -13.18 1.93
CA GLN A 223 0.03 -13.94 3.00
C GLN A 223 0.92 -15.11 3.39
N VAL A 224 1.54 -15.02 4.57
CA VAL A 224 2.46 -16.03 5.11
C VAL A 224 1.77 -17.39 5.22
N GLY A 225 2.43 -18.41 4.65
CA GLY A 225 1.93 -19.78 4.61
C GLY A 225 0.82 -20.05 3.60
N THR A 226 0.42 -19.06 2.79
CA THR A 226 -0.55 -19.22 1.70
C THR A 226 0.02 -18.76 0.37
N THR A 227 0.00 -17.45 0.08
CA THR A 227 0.56 -16.91 -1.17
C THR A 227 2.08 -16.72 -1.08
N GLY A 228 2.59 -16.54 0.14
CA GLY A 228 4.02 -16.54 0.45
C GLY A 228 4.48 -17.81 1.19
N PRO A 229 5.80 -17.97 1.36
CA PRO A 229 6.38 -19.06 2.15
C PRO A 229 5.80 -19.12 3.58
N ALA A 230 5.86 -20.29 4.22
CA ALA A 230 5.47 -20.42 5.63
C ALA A 230 6.49 -19.81 6.62
N THR A 231 7.61 -19.27 6.13
CA THR A 231 8.63 -18.60 6.93
C THR A 231 8.46 -17.09 6.87
N LEU A 232 8.65 -16.41 8.00
CA LEU A 232 8.50 -14.95 8.09
C LEU A 232 9.51 -14.26 7.16
N ALA A 233 10.81 -14.55 7.31
CA ALA A 233 11.87 -13.93 6.52
C ALA A 233 11.74 -14.22 5.01
N GLY A 234 11.29 -15.42 4.63
CA GLY A 234 11.04 -15.76 3.23
C GLY A 234 9.89 -14.96 2.62
N SER A 235 8.84 -14.71 3.42
CA SER A 235 7.71 -13.88 3.00
C SER A 235 8.09 -12.40 2.90
N VAL A 236 8.90 -11.89 3.82
CA VAL A 236 9.44 -10.52 3.74
C VAL A 236 10.31 -10.37 2.48
N ALA A 237 11.19 -11.34 2.19
CA ALA A 237 12.02 -11.30 0.98
C ALA A 237 11.18 -11.35 -0.30
N LEU A 238 10.10 -12.14 -0.32
CA LEU A 238 9.16 -12.17 -1.45
C LEU A 238 8.47 -10.82 -1.65
N GLN A 239 7.95 -10.21 -0.57
CA GLN A 239 7.29 -8.90 -0.65
C GLN A 239 8.26 -7.82 -1.14
N MET A 240 9.48 -7.81 -0.60
CA MET A 240 10.51 -6.85 -1.03
C MET A 240 10.91 -7.05 -2.49
N ALA A 241 10.97 -8.29 -2.98
CA ALA A 241 11.18 -8.56 -4.40
C ALA A 241 10.06 -7.95 -5.25
N GLU A 242 8.79 -8.20 -4.91
CA GLU A 242 7.65 -7.66 -5.64
C GLU A 242 7.61 -6.11 -5.63
N ASN A 243 7.91 -5.50 -4.48
CA ASN A 243 8.01 -4.05 -4.34
C ASN A 243 9.14 -3.47 -5.19
N MET A 244 10.34 -4.06 -5.13
CA MET A 244 11.50 -3.63 -5.91
C MET A 244 11.28 -3.85 -7.42
N ALA A 245 10.52 -4.88 -7.83
CA ALA A 245 10.17 -5.08 -9.23
C ALA A 245 9.29 -3.94 -9.79
N GLY A 246 8.30 -3.49 -9.02
CA GLY A 246 7.47 -2.35 -9.42
C GLY A 246 8.25 -1.04 -9.43
N LEU A 247 9.16 -0.84 -8.47
CA LEU A 247 10.08 0.28 -8.46
C LEU A 247 11.02 0.27 -9.68
N ALA A 248 11.60 -0.88 -10.01
CA ALA A 248 12.45 -1.06 -11.18
C ALA A 248 11.69 -0.80 -12.49
N TYR A 249 10.41 -1.19 -12.56
CA TYR A 249 9.55 -0.87 -13.69
C TYR A 249 9.34 0.64 -13.86
N LEU A 250 9.03 1.37 -12.77
CA LEU A 250 8.91 2.84 -12.79
C LEU A 250 10.22 3.53 -13.21
N TYR A 251 11.36 3.01 -12.73
CA TYR A 251 12.68 3.49 -13.15
C TYR A 251 12.92 3.27 -14.65
N CYS A 252 12.57 2.08 -15.16
CA CYS A 252 12.70 1.75 -16.58
C CYS A 252 11.85 2.67 -17.47
N LEU A 253 10.63 3.02 -17.02
CA LEU A 253 9.75 4.01 -17.64
C LEU A 253 10.34 5.44 -17.64
N GLY A 254 11.35 5.72 -16.80
CA GLY A 254 11.88 7.07 -16.61
C GLY A 254 10.96 7.97 -15.78
N SER A 255 10.14 7.39 -14.92
CA SER A 255 9.22 8.11 -14.04
C SER A 255 9.96 8.98 -13.02
N LYS A 256 9.40 10.14 -12.67
CA LYS A 256 9.83 10.96 -11.53
C LYS A 256 8.82 10.92 -10.39
N SER A 257 7.86 9.99 -10.44
CA SER A 257 6.94 9.74 -9.33
C SER A 257 7.71 9.47 -8.04
N PRO A 258 7.33 10.13 -6.93
CA PRO A 258 7.79 9.72 -5.61
C PRO A 258 7.26 8.32 -5.28
N VAL A 259 8.11 7.47 -4.70
CA VAL A 259 7.77 6.07 -4.39
C VAL A 259 7.94 5.75 -2.91
N ALA A 260 7.02 5.00 -2.33
CA ALA A 260 7.20 4.34 -1.04
C ALA A 260 7.28 2.82 -1.22
N LEU A 261 8.00 2.14 -0.33
CA LEU A 261 8.13 0.68 -0.33
C LEU A 261 7.56 0.12 0.97
N GLY A 262 6.54 -0.73 0.89
CA GLY A 262 5.95 -1.35 2.08
C GLY A 262 4.79 -2.26 1.73
N GLY A 263 3.63 -1.99 2.31
CA GLY A 263 2.40 -2.67 1.99
C GLY A 263 1.87 -3.57 3.10
N PRO A 264 0.63 -4.04 2.93
CA PRO A 264 0.03 -5.03 3.80
C PRO A 264 0.81 -6.34 3.81
N MET A 265 0.83 -7.00 4.96
CA MET A 265 1.14 -8.42 5.03
C MET A 265 0.17 -9.06 5.97
N GLN A 266 -0.25 -10.26 5.64
CA GLN A 266 -1.11 -11.06 6.48
C GLN A 266 -0.51 -12.44 6.71
N THR A 267 -1.13 -13.16 7.63
CA THR A 267 -0.84 -14.56 7.88
C THR A 267 -2.15 -15.33 7.81
N SER A 268 -2.05 -16.64 7.88
CA SER A 268 -3.20 -17.53 7.78
C SER A 268 -3.36 -18.32 9.06
N ASP A 269 -4.57 -18.37 9.61
CA ASP A 269 -4.90 -19.34 10.64
C ASP A 269 -4.81 -20.75 10.02
N MET A 270 -3.81 -21.54 10.41
CA MET A 270 -3.56 -22.86 9.81
C MET A 270 -4.70 -23.87 10.01
N ARG A 271 -5.60 -23.64 10.98
CA ARG A 271 -6.73 -24.53 11.27
C ARG A 271 -7.93 -24.23 10.39
N THR A 272 -8.15 -22.97 10.04
CA THR A 272 -9.36 -22.49 9.35
C THR A 272 -9.07 -21.96 7.95
N GLY A 273 -7.81 -21.70 7.61
CA GLY A 273 -7.39 -21.05 6.37
C GLY A 273 -7.76 -19.57 6.30
N ARG A 274 -8.28 -18.97 7.38
CA ARG A 274 -8.67 -17.57 7.39
C ARG A 274 -7.44 -16.67 7.34
N CYS A 275 -7.52 -15.61 6.55
CA CYS A 275 -6.57 -14.51 6.61
C CYS A 275 -6.72 -13.80 7.95
N LEU A 276 -5.59 -13.54 8.62
CA LEU A 276 -5.51 -12.85 9.90
C LEU A 276 -4.80 -11.51 9.70
N TYR A 277 -5.33 -10.47 10.32
CA TYR A 277 -4.84 -9.09 10.22
C TYR A 277 -4.11 -8.61 11.47
N ALA A 278 -4.26 -9.31 12.60
CA ALA A 278 -3.66 -8.90 13.87
C ALA A 278 -2.92 -10.02 14.62
N ALA A 279 -2.54 -11.08 13.90
CA ALA A 279 -1.68 -12.11 14.45
C ALA A 279 -0.34 -11.52 14.94
N PRO A 280 0.22 -12.02 16.07
CA PRO A 280 1.43 -11.46 16.66
C PRO A 280 2.65 -11.51 15.72
N GLU A 281 2.74 -12.50 14.84
CA GLU A 281 3.79 -12.64 13.84
C GLU A 281 3.80 -11.46 12.84
N LEU A 282 2.65 -10.84 12.60
CA LEU A 282 2.54 -9.69 11.69
C LEU A 282 3.28 -8.48 12.22
N SER A 283 3.29 -8.28 13.54
CA SER A 283 4.07 -7.20 14.13
C SER A 283 5.56 -7.37 13.80
N LEU A 284 6.09 -8.60 13.90
CA LEU A 284 7.49 -8.89 13.56
C LEU A 284 7.76 -8.72 12.05
N ILE A 285 6.85 -9.20 11.22
CA ILE A 285 6.94 -9.08 9.76
C ILE A 285 6.96 -7.60 9.34
N HIS A 286 6.03 -6.79 9.84
CA HIS A 286 5.95 -5.38 9.48
C HIS A 286 7.16 -4.59 10.00
N LEU A 287 7.67 -4.92 11.19
CA LEU A 287 8.92 -4.34 11.71
C LEU A 287 10.10 -4.65 10.78
N ALA A 288 10.19 -5.89 10.28
CA ALA A 288 11.20 -6.28 9.30
C ALA A 288 11.05 -5.55 7.95
N LEU A 289 9.80 -5.33 7.48
CA LEU A 289 9.55 -4.56 6.25
C LEU A 289 9.97 -3.10 6.40
N VAL A 290 9.63 -2.47 7.52
CA VAL A 290 10.04 -1.08 7.81
C VAL A 290 11.56 -0.99 7.79
N ALA A 291 12.26 -1.90 8.48
CA ALA A 291 13.71 -1.94 8.50
C ALA A 291 14.31 -2.12 7.09
N CYS A 292 13.76 -3.03 6.27
CA CYS A 292 14.22 -3.23 4.90
C CYS A 292 14.00 -2.00 4.00
N ALA A 293 12.82 -1.38 4.06
CA ALA A 293 12.52 -0.19 3.28
C ALA A 293 13.39 1.01 3.71
N HIS A 294 13.59 1.20 5.02
CA HIS A 294 14.47 2.24 5.56
C HIS A 294 15.92 2.04 5.16
N HIS A 295 16.41 0.79 5.16
CA HIS A 295 17.75 0.45 4.69
C HIS A 295 17.94 0.80 3.20
N LEU A 296 16.90 0.68 2.38
CA LEU A 296 16.92 1.12 0.98
C LEU A 296 16.72 2.64 0.81
N GLY A 297 16.51 3.41 1.89
CA GLY A 297 16.27 4.85 1.86
C GLY A 297 14.81 5.26 1.62
N TYR A 298 13.89 4.31 1.55
CA TYR A 298 12.47 4.55 1.30
C TYR A 298 11.69 4.64 2.61
N MET A 299 10.58 5.38 2.60
CA MET A 299 9.61 5.29 3.68
C MET A 299 8.79 4.00 3.54
N SER A 300 8.22 3.53 4.65
CA SER A 300 7.36 2.35 4.66
C SER A 300 6.01 2.63 5.30
N GLY A 301 4.97 2.12 4.64
CA GLY A 301 3.64 2.04 5.20
C GLY A 301 3.22 0.59 5.33
N CYS A 302 2.96 0.16 6.56
CA CYS A 302 2.51 -1.19 6.86
C CYS A 302 1.10 -1.16 7.46
N THR A 303 0.41 -2.29 7.35
CA THR A 303 -0.92 -2.47 7.96
C THR A 303 -0.81 -2.83 9.42
N SER A 304 -0.70 -1.81 10.26
CA SER A 304 -0.68 -1.96 11.71
C SER A 304 -1.86 -1.23 12.36
N GLY A 305 -2.17 -1.55 13.61
CA GLY A 305 -3.35 -1.01 14.27
C GLY A 305 -4.67 -1.63 13.80
N LEU A 306 -4.62 -2.90 13.36
CA LEU A 306 -5.75 -3.71 12.90
C LEU A 306 -6.26 -4.68 13.97
N CYS A 307 -7.41 -5.31 13.71
CA CYS A 307 -7.95 -6.37 14.57
C CYS A 307 -8.73 -7.43 13.81
N ASP A 308 -8.64 -8.68 14.28
CA ASP A 308 -9.47 -9.80 13.80
C ASP A 308 -10.78 -9.93 14.61
N ALA A 309 -10.95 -9.10 15.64
CA ALA A 309 -12.16 -9.03 16.43
C ALA A 309 -13.36 -8.53 15.61
N ASN A 310 -14.52 -9.19 15.74
CA ASN A 310 -15.76 -8.81 15.05
C ASN A 310 -16.55 -7.69 15.75
N THR A 311 -16.11 -7.29 16.95
CA THR A 311 -16.75 -6.24 17.76
C THR A 311 -15.69 -5.42 18.48
N MET A 312 -16.03 -4.21 18.92
CA MET A 312 -15.13 -3.37 19.72
C MET A 312 -15.06 -3.87 21.17
N ASP A 313 -14.28 -4.92 21.38
CA ASP A 313 -14.03 -5.55 22.68
C ASP A 313 -12.55 -5.44 23.11
N PHE A 314 -12.16 -6.21 24.13
CA PHE A 314 -10.77 -6.24 24.60
C PHE A 314 -9.80 -6.73 23.52
N GLN A 315 -10.18 -7.74 22.73
CA GLN A 315 -9.33 -8.27 21.67
C GLN A 315 -9.03 -7.17 20.65
N CYS A 316 -10.07 -6.44 20.23
CA CYS A 316 -9.97 -5.30 19.34
C CYS A 316 -8.98 -4.23 19.87
N GLY A 317 -9.08 -3.86 21.14
CA GLY A 317 -8.17 -2.88 21.75
C GLY A 317 -6.72 -3.38 21.85
N TRP A 318 -6.54 -4.64 22.25
CA TRP A 318 -5.23 -5.25 22.45
C TRP A 318 -4.45 -5.40 21.13
N GLU A 319 -5.09 -6.00 20.12
CA GLU A 319 -4.52 -6.25 18.80
C GLU A 319 -4.06 -4.95 18.10
N ARG A 320 -4.92 -3.93 18.14
CA ARG A 320 -4.63 -2.62 17.58
C ARG A 320 -3.52 -1.89 18.34
N GLY A 321 -3.56 -1.97 19.67
CA GLY A 321 -2.58 -1.31 20.54
C GLY A 321 -1.19 -1.90 20.34
N LEU A 322 -1.07 -3.24 20.32
CA LEU A 322 0.21 -3.93 20.19
C LEU A 322 0.93 -3.57 18.89
N SER A 323 0.29 -3.83 17.74
CA SER A 323 0.90 -3.56 16.43
C SER A 323 1.13 -2.06 16.22
N GLY A 324 0.16 -1.22 16.61
CA GLY A 324 0.28 0.23 16.46
C GLY A 324 1.46 0.83 17.24
N VAL A 325 1.66 0.43 18.50
CA VAL A 325 2.76 0.95 19.33
C VAL A 325 4.12 0.44 18.83
N LEU A 326 4.22 -0.83 18.44
CA LEU A 326 5.47 -1.40 17.96
C LEU A 326 5.94 -0.74 16.66
N LEU A 327 5.05 -0.58 15.68
CA LEU A 327 5.40 0.04 14.41
C LEU A 327 5.66 1.53 14.55
N TRP A 328 4.95 2.21 15.45
CA TRP A 328 5.29 3.60 15.78
C TRP A 328 6.68 3.68 16.40
N ALA A 329 7.02 2.80 17.35
CA ALA A 329 8.33 2.79 17.98
C ALA A 329 9.47 2.50 16.97
N ALA A 330 9.21 1.71 15.93
CA ALA A 330 10.15 1.44 14.84
C ALA A 330 10.27 2.56 13.80
N GLY A 331 9.50 3.64 13.94
CA GLY A 331 9.57 4.78 13.02
C GLY A 331 8.80 4.58 11.72
N SER A 332 7.81 3.68 11.68
CA SER A 332 6.92 3.53 10.52
C SER A 332 6.24 4.85 10.19
N GLU A 333 6.34 5.30 8.94
CA GLU A 333 5.77 6.59 8.54
C GLU A 333 4.26 6.53 8.25
N SER A 334 3.70 5.33 8.06
CA SER A 334 2.27 5.11 7.96
C SER A 334 1.82 3.97 8.88
N ILE A 335 0.73 4.21 9.61
CA ILE A 335 -0.02 3.23 10.39
C ILE A 335 -1.46 3.40 9.95
N GLY A 336 -1.82 2.62 8.93
CA GLY A 336 -3.09 2.75 8.24
C GLY A 336 -4.27 2.16 9.01
N MET A 337 -5.44 2.26 8.38
CA MET A 337 -6.60 1.38 8.60
C MET A 337 -7.39 1.61 9.89
N ARG A 338 -7.49 2.87 10.32
CA ARG A 338 -8.29 3.20 11.49
C ARG A 338 -9.77 3.00 11.25
N GLY A 339 -10.41 2.38 12.23
CA GLY A 339 -11.81 1.99 12.22
C GLY A 339 -12.06 0.58 11.68
N GLU A 340 -11.09 -0.13 11.08
CA GLU A 340 -11.27 -1.50 10.57
C GLU A 340 -11.72 -2.49 11.66
N ILE A 341 -12.78 -3.25 11.44
CA ILE A 341 -13.23 -4.32 12.34
C ILE A 341 -13.54 -5.58 11.51
N GLY A 342 -13.22 -6.74 12.09
CA GLY A 342 -13.59 -8.05 11.56
C GLY A 342 -12.63 -8.61 10.51
N GLY A 343 -11.36 -8.21 10.51
CA GLY A 343 -10.37 -8.71 9.55
C GLY A 343 -10.65 -8.18 8.13
N GLY A 344 -10.87 -6.88 8.00
CA GLY A 344 -11.15 -6.17 6.76
C GLY A 344 -12.63 -6.11 6.38
N GLU A 345 -13.52 -6.76 7.13
CA GLU A 345 -14.94 -6.91 6.76
C GLU A 345 -15.78 -5.63 6.93
N GLY A 346 -15.36 -4.69 7.77
CA GLY A 346 -16.07 -3.43 7.95
C GLY A 346 -15.30 -2.32 8.67
N LEU A 347 -15.94 -1.17 8.78
CA LEU A 347 -15.50 0.00 9.52
C LEU A 347 -16.45 0.22 10.70
N GLY A 348 -15.91 0.29 11.92
CA GLY A 348 -16.66 0.61 13.13
C GLY A 348 -17.13 2.06 13.10
N ARG A 349 -18.44 2.24 13.33
CA ARG A 349 -19.07 3.54 13.48
C ARG A 349 -19.32 3.86 14.95
#